data_AF-A0A8D0V4M6-F1
#
_entry.id   AF-A0A8D0V4M6-F1
#
_cell.length_a   1.000
_cell.length_b   1.000
_cell.length_c   1.000
_cell.angle_alpha   90.00
_cell.angle_beta   90.00
_cell.angle_gamma   90.00
#
_symmetry.space_group_name_H-M   'P 1'
#
loop_
_entity.id
_entity.type
_entity.pdbx_description
1 polymer ?
#
loop_
_entity_poly.entity_id
_entity_poly.type
_entity_poly.pdbx_seq_one_letter_code
_entity_poly.pdbx_strand_id
1 'polypeptide(L)'
;LVDVPGHGKVVVDIAYGGAFYAFVSAEKLGLDVCSSKTRDLVDAASAVTEAVKAQFKINHPDSEDLAFLYGTILTDGKDTYSEEPTTNICVFADEQVDRSPTGSGVTARIALQYHKGLLKLNQTRAFKSSATSSIFTGKAVR
;
A
#
# COMPACT_ATOMS: atom_id res chain seq x y z
N LEU A 1 13.77 6.35 1.63
CA LEU A 1 14.02 6.39 0.17
C LEU A 1 14.49 5.01 -0.24
N VAL A 2 13.95 4.47 -1.32
CA VAL A 2 14.28 3.16 -1.89
C VAL A 2 14.73 3.41 -3.32
N ASP A 3 15.87 2.85 -3.73
CA ASP A 3 16.28 2.85 -5.14
C ASP A 3 15.55 1.72 -5.88
N VAL A 4 14.59 2.08 -6.74
CA VAL A 4 13.74 1.13 -7.46
C VAL A 4 14.20 1.03 -8.91
N PRO A 5 14.67 -0.14 -9.36
CA PRO A 5 15.07 -0.34 -10.75
C PRO A 5 13.97 0.11 -11.73
N GLY A 6 14.34 0.93 -12.72
CA GLY A 6 13.40 1.49 -13.70
C GLY A 6 12.61 2.73 -13.24
N HIS A 7 12.59 3.04 -11.94
CA HIS A 7 11.83 4.18 -11.39
C HIS A 7 12.69 5.17 -10.57
N GLY A 8 13.94 4.82 -10.26
CA GLY A 8 14.86 5.66 -9.50
C GLY A 8 14.54 5.70 -8.01
N LYS A 9 14.92 6.80 -7.34
CA LYS A 9 14.74 6.93 -5.88
C LYS A 9 13.32 7.36 -5.53
N VAL A 10 12.60 6.49 -4.85
CA VAL A 10 11.20 6.71 -4.47
C VAL A 10 11.05 6.71 -2.95
N VAL A 11 10.16 7.57 -2.43
CA VAL A 11 9.76 7.53 -1.02
C VAL A 11 8.70 6.45 -0.87
N VAL A 12 8.99 5.47 -0.02
CA VAL A 12 8.12 4.34 0.28
C VAL A 12 7.86 4.35 1.79
N ASP A 13 6.60 4.23 2.18
CA ASP A 13 6.23 3.94 3.57
C ASP A 13 6.12 2.44 3.77
N ILE A 14 6.51 1.93 4.94
CA ILE A 14 6.28 0.54 5.33
C ILE A 14 5.39 0.55 6.56
N ALA A 15 4.25 -0.14 6.49
CA ALA A 15 3.31 -0.19 7.60
C ALA A 15 2.75 -1.62 7.78
N TYR A 16 2.33 -1.90 9.01
CA TYR A 16 1.80 -3.20 9.43
C TYR A 16 0.32 -3.12 9.77
N GLY A 17 -0.45 -4.10 9.31
CA GLY A 17 -1.89 -4.23 9.55
C GLY A 17 -2.36 -5.67 9.67
N GLY A 18 -1.50 -6.55 10.23
CA GLY A 18 -1.62 -8.01 10.16
C GLY A 18 -0.64 -8.65 9.15
N ALA A 19 -0.10 -7.83 8.25
CA ALA A 19 1.06 -8.12 7.40
C ALA A 19 1.76 -6.79 7.08
N PHE A 20 3.06 -6.83 6.71
CA PHE A 20 3.78 -5.63 6.27
C PHE A 20 3.56 -5.37 4.79
N TYR A 21 3.27 -4.12 4.46
CA TYR A 21 3.16 -3.64 3.09
C TYR A 21 4.04 -2.44 2.86
N ALA A 22 4.62 -2.36 1.67
CA ALA A 22 5.21 -1.15 1.13
C ALA A 22 4.10 -0.33 0.46
N PHE A 23 4.01 0.96 0.77
CA PHE A 23 3.04 1.89 0.20
C PHE A 23 3.76 2.93 -0.64
N VAL A 24 3.27 3.16 -1.84
CA VAL A 24 3.77 4.19 -2.76
C VAL A 24 2.63 4.68 -3.64
N SER A 25 2.62 5.98 -3.96
CA SER A 25 1.72 6.53 -4.97
C SER A 25 2.17 6.07 -6.36
N ALA A 26 1.25 5.53 -7.15
CA ALA A 26 1.55 5.11 -8.53
C ALA A 26 2.11 6.26 -9.38
N GLU A 27 1.72 7.51 -9.09
CA GLU A 27 2.23 8.70 -9.78
C GLU A 27 3.75 8.81 -9.67
N LYS A 28 4.34 8.42 -8.54
CA LYS A 28 5.80 8.43 -8.33
C LYS A 28 6.54 7.41 -9.20
N LEU A 29 5.81 6.47 -9.79
CA LEU A 29 6.31 5.46 -10.70
C LEU A 29 5.92 5.78 -12.16
N GLY A 30 5.28 6.92 -12.42
CA GLY A 30 4.78 7.31 -13.73
C GLY A 30 3.47 6.60 -14.14
N LEU A 31 2.72 6.09 -13.16
CA LEU A 31 1.52 5.27 -13.36
C LEU A 31 0.30 5.89 -12.67
N ASP A 32 -0.88 5.38 -12.99
CA ASP A 32 -2.15 5.70 -12.34
C ASP A 32 -2.91 4.40 -12.07
N VAL A 33 -3.22 4.14 -10.80
CA VAL A 33 -3.95 2.93 -10.39
C VAL A 33 -5.33 2.79 -11.03
N CYS A 34 -5.93 3.89 -11.52
CA CYS A 34 -7.26 3.88 -12.14
C CYS A 34 -7.22 3.65 -13.66
N SER A 35 -6.11 3.95 -14.34
CA SER A 35 -6.06 4.00 -15.81
C SER A 35 -4.91 3.23 -16.45
N SER A 36 -3.81 3.00 -15.73
CA SER A 36 -2.69 2.17 -16.22
C SER A 36 -3.11 0.72 -16.38
N LYS A 37 -2.42 0.00 -17.28
CA LYS A 37 -2.65 -1.44 -17.44
C LYS A 37 -2.26 -2.16 -16.16
N THR A 38 -3.04 -3.16 -15.79
CA THR A 38 -2.78 -4.00 -14.61
C THR A 38 -1.38 -4.60 -14.64
N ARG A 39 -0.85 -4.99 -15.81
CA ARG A 39 0.51 -5.54 -15.89
C ARG A 39 1.57 -4.51 -15.52
N ASP A 40 1.46 -3.28 -16.01
CA ASP A 40 2.40 -2.20 -15.69
C ASP A 40 2.40 -1.89 -14.18
N LEU A 41 1.22 -1.93 -13.55
CA LEU A 41 1.07 -1.78 -12.09
C LEU A 41 1.70 -2.95 -11.32
N VAL A 42 1.54 -4.17 -11.81
CA VAL A 42 2.16 -5.38 -11.23
C VAL A 42 3.68 -5.30 -11.32
N ASP A 43 4.23 -4.99 -12.50
CA ASP A 43 5.67 -4.87 -12.72
C ASP A 43 6.29 -3.83 -11.78
N ALA A 44 5.67 -2.65 -11.67
CA ALA A 44 6.16 -1.59 -10.80
C ALA A 44 6.08 -1.97 -9.31
N ALA A 45 4.99 -2.60 -8.88
CA ALA A 45 4.83 -3.05 -7.50
C ALA A 45 5.80 -4.20 -7.14
N SER A 46 6.06 -5.13 -8.06
CA SER A 46 7.09 -6.15 -7.92
C SER A 46 8.48 -5.53 -7.78
N ALA A 47 8.82 -4.56 -8.64
CA ALA A 47 10.09 -3.84 -8.58
C ALA A 47 10.29 -3.13 -7.24
N VAL A 48 9.24 -2.48 -6.70
CA VAL A 48 9.26 -1.86 -5.37
C VAL A 48 9.46 -2.91 -4.28
N THR A 49 8.74 -4.03 -4.35
CA THR A 49 8.83 -5.12 -3.36
C THR A 49 10.25 -5.66 -3.27
N GLU A 50 10.86 -5.99 -4.41
CA GLU A 50 12.23 -6.53 -4.45
C GLU A 50 13.27 -5.48 -4.03
N ALA A 51 13.09 -4.22 -4.44
CA ALA A 51 13.95 -3.13 -4.02
C ALA A 51 13.91 -2.90 -2.49
N VAL A 52 12.72 -2.95 -1.89
CA VAL A 52 12.56 -2.83 -0.43
C VAL A 52 13.23 -4.01 0.28
N LYS A 53 12.97 -5.25 -0.14
CA LYS A 53 13.59 -6.45 0.46
C LYS A 53 15.12 -6.41 0.40
N ALA A 54 15.69 -5.91 -0.70
CA ALA A 54 17.14 -5.82 -0.88
C ALA A 54 17.79 -4.73 0.00
N GLN A 55 17.05 -3.65 0.31
CA GLN A 55 17.60 -2.47 0.99
C GLN A 55 17.22 -2.37 2.47
N PHE A 56 16.16 -3.05 2.90
CA PHE A 56 15.61 -2.95 4.25
C PHE A 56 15.30 -4.33 4.83
N LYS A 57 15.80 -4.57 6.04
CA LYS A 57 15.39 -5.72 6.85
C LYS A 57 14.17 -5.34 7.69
N ILE A 58 13.05 -6.03 7.45
CA ILE A 58 11.84 -5.89 8.25
C ILE A 58 11.98 -6.75 9.51
N ASN A 59 11.57 -6.20 10.65
CA ASN A 59 11.46 -6.93 11.91
C ASN A 59 10.06 -6.66 12.49
N HIS A 60 9.40 -7.70 12.99
CA HIS A 60 8.20 -7.54 13.80
C HIS A 60 8.58 -7.62 15.28
N PRO A 61 8.09 -6.71 16.15
CA PRO A 61 8.53 -6.64 17.55
C PRO A 61 8.25 -7.91 18.36
N ASP A 62 7.16 -8.61 18.03
CA ASP A 62 6.67 -9.73 18.85
C ASP A 62 6.82 -11.13 18.22
N SER A 63 7.19 -11.24 16.92
CA SER A 63 7.22 -12.54 16.24
C SER A 63 8.07 -12.52 14.97
N GLU A 64 9.13 -13.33 14.93
CA GLU A 64 10.02 -13.44 13.76
C GLU A 64 9.30 -13.99 12.52
N ASP A 65 8.28 -14.84 12.69
CA ASP A 65 7.50 -15.41 11.57
C ASP A 65 6.70 -14.34 10.81
N LEU A 66 6.44 -13.19 11.44
CA LEU A 66 5.74 -12.05 10.84
C LEU A 66 6.69 -11.00 10.26
N ALA A 67 8.01 -11.20 10.38
CA ALA A 67 9.04 -10.22 10.02
C ALA A 67 9.38 -10.23 8.51
N PHE A 68 8.37 -10.21 7.64
CA PHE A 68 8.60 -10.19 6.19
C PHE A 68 7.65 -9.22 5.46
N LEU A 69 8.11 -8.73 4.31
CA LEU A 69 7.29 -7.89 3.42
C LEU A 69 6.32 -8.77 2.64
N TYR A 70 5.03 -8.59 2.85
CA TYR A 70 3.99 -9.38 2.16
C TYR A 70 3.80 -8.94 0.71
N GLY A 71 3.90 -7.64 0.44
CA GLY A 71 3.78 -7.09 -0.90
C GLY A 71 3.79 -5.56 -0.92
N THR A 72 3.46 -5.02 -2.09
CA THR A 72 3.37 -3.57 -2.32
C THR A 72 1.94 -3.17 -2.65
N ILE A 73 1.48 -2.08 -2.03
CA ILE A 73 0.20 -1.44 -2.32
C ILE A 73 0.49 -0.12 -3.06
N LEU A 74 0.11 -0.07 -4.33
CA LEU A 74 0.13 1.16 -5.11
C LEU A 74 -1.17 1.92 -4.84
N THR A 75 -1.05 3.22 -4.55
CA THR A 75 -2.19 4.10 -4.23
C THR A 75 -2.38 5.19 -5.29
N ASP A 76 -3.55 5.82 -5.28
CA ASP A 76 -3.84 7.03 -6.05
C ASP A 76 -3.24 8.31 -5.45
N GLY A 77 -2.45 8.22 -4.37
CA GLY A 77 -1.85 9.36 -3.67
C GLY A 77 -2.83 10.24 -2.90
N LYS A 78 -4.13 9.93 -2.88
CA LYS A 78 -5.18 10.70 -2.17
C LYS A 78 -5.26 10.31 -0.68
N ASP A 79 -4.14 10.40 0.02
CA ASP A 79 -4.05 10.03 1.44
C ASP A 79 -4.68 11.06 2.37
N THR A 80 -4.72 12.34 1.99
CA THR A 80 -5.49 13.35 2.71
C THR A 80 -6.96 12.97 2.77
N TYR A 81 -7.56 13.07 3.95
CA TYR A 81 -8.95 12.71 4.16
C TYR A 81 -9.91 13.47 3.23
N SER A 82 -10.85 12.73 2.65
CA SER A 82 -12.05 13.20 1.96
C SER A 82 -13.22 12.23 2.23
N GLU A 83 -14.42 12.56 1.79
CA GLU A 83 -15.54 11.60 1.81
C GLU A 83 -15.43 10.57 0.67
N GLU A 84 -14.78 10.96 -0.43
CA GLU A 84 -14.54 10.10 -1.58
C GLU A 84 -13.56 8.95 -1.26
N PRO A 85 -13.83 7.71 -1.72
CA PRO A 85 -12.90 6.61 -1.55
C PRO A 85 -11.56 6.88 -2.23
N THR A 86 -10.47 6.59 -1.53
CA THR A 86 -9.14 6.49 -2.16
C THR A 86 -8.96 5.10 -2.77
N THR A 87 -8.28 5.02 -3.91
CA THR A 87 -8.13 3.81 -4.70
C THR A 87 -6.75 3.20 -4.53
N ASN A 88 -6.67 1.88 -4.48
CA ASN A 88 -5.40 1.15 -4.49
C ASN A 88 -5.48 -0.20 -5.21
N ILE A 89 -4.30 -0.73 -5.54
CA ILE A 89 -4.08 -2.11 -5.94
C ILE A 89 -2.99 -2.72 -5.05
N CYS A 90 -3.22 -3.93 -4.57
CA CYS A 90 -2.21 -4.70 -3.83
C CYS A 90 -1.62 -5.77 -4.74
N VAL A 91 -0.30 -5.85 -4.78
CA VAL A 91 0.46 -6.89 -5.47
C VAL A 91 1.29 -7.63 -4.44
N PHE A 92 1.15 -8.95 -4.38
CA PHE A 92 1.71 -9.79 -3.31
C PHE A 92 2.12 -11.17 -3.81
N ALA A 93 2.90 -11.89 -2.99
CA ALA A 93 3.44 -13.21 -3.33
C ALA A 93 4.11 -13.20 -4.73
N ASP A 94 3.85 -14.22 -5.55
CA ASP A 94 4.34 -14.33 -6.93
C ASP A 94 3.51 -13.48 -7.90
N GLU A 95 3.59 -12.15 -7.72
CA GLU A 95 2.94 -11.15 -8.60
C GLU A 95 1.40 -11.24 -8.66
N GLN A 96 0.77 -11.73 -7.60
CA GLN A 96 -0.67 -11.83 -7.52
C GLN A 96 -1.30 -10.48 -7.18
N VAL A 97 -2.42 -10.17 -7.84
CA VAL A 97 -3.22 -8.97 -7.56
C VAL A 97 -4.30 -9.29 -6.54
N ASP A 98 -4.45 -8.53 -5.47
CA ASP A 98 -5.68 -8.63 -4.67
C ASP A 98 -6.81 -7.91 -5.41
N ARG A 99 -7.93 -8.60 -5.58
CA ARG A 99 -9.09 -8.06 -6.29
C ARG A 99 -9.94 -7.20 -5.36
N SER A 100 -9.77 -7.33 -4.04
CA SER A 100 -10.37 -6.49 -3.01
C SER A 100 -9.47 -5.27 -2.69
N PRO A 101 -9.92 -4.32 -1.84
CA PRO A 101 -9.05 -3.27 -1.31
C PRO A 101 -7.93 -3.76 -0.38
N THR A 102 -7.89 -5.07 -0.06
CA THR A 102 -6.95 -5.74 0.84
C THR A 102 -7.15 -5.37 2.30
N GLY A 103 -7.88 -6.18 3.08
CA GLY A 103 -8.28 -5.83 4.46
C GLY A 103 -7.13 -5.50 5.43
N SER A 104 -6.07 -6.32 5.44
CA SER A 104 -4.83 -6.04 6.19
C SER A 104 -4.11 -4.80 5.66
N GLY A 105 -4.14 -4.59 4.34
CA GLY A 105 -3.65 -3.38 3.67
C GLY A 105 -4.40 -2.12 4.10
N VAL A 106 -5.74 -2.16 4.14
CA VAL A 106 -6.60 -1.09 4.66
C VAL A 106 -6.26 -0.79 6.11
N THR A 107 -6.07 -1.81 6.95
CA THR A 107 -5.68 -1.64 8.35
C THR A 107 -4.32 -0.94 8.48
N ALA A 108 -3.31 -1.38 7.72
CA ALA A 108 -1.99 -0.75 7.69
C ALA A 108 -2.06 0.69 7.19
N ARG A 109 -2.92 0.97 6.18
CA ARG A 109 -3.09 2.29 5.60
C ARG A 109 -3.83 3.25 6.53
N ILE A 110 -4.80 2.78 7.30
CA ILE A 110 -5.42 3.52 8.40
C ILE A 110 -4.37 3.91 9.45
N ALA A 111 -3.53 2.96 9.89
CA ALA A 111 -2.48 3.22 10.86
C ALA A 111 -1.47 4.27 10.34
N LEU A 112 -1.08 4.15 9.07
CA LEU A 112 -0.19 5.11 8.40
C LEU A 112 -0.80 6.51 8.28
N GLN A 113 -2.05 6.61 7.82
CA GLN A 113 -2.74 7.90 7.71
C GLN A 113 -2.99 8.55 9.07
N TYR A 114 -3.31 7.76 10.10
CA TYR A 114 -3.44 8.26 11.47
C TYR A 114 -2.09 8.78 12.01
N HIS A 115 -1.01 8.01 11.85
CA HIS A 115 0.34 8.42 12.26
C HIS A 115 0.78 9.73 11.59
N LYS A 116 0.41 9.93 10.32
CA LYS A 116 0.69 11.17 9.56
C LYS A 116 -0.27 12.33 9.87
N GLY A 117 -1.25 12.15 10.76
CA GLY A 117 -2.26 13.15 11.06
C GLY A 117 -3.26 13.42 9.92
N LEU A 118 -3.31 12.54 8.91
CA LEU A 118 -4.22 12.63 7.77
C LEU A 118 -5.60 12.05 8.05
N LEU A 119 -5.73 11.24 9.10
CA LEU A 119 -6.98 10.65 9.58
C LEU A 119 -7.08 10.80 11.10
N LYS A 120 -8.27 11.12 11.61
CA LYS A 120 -8.53 11.26 13.07
C LYS A 120 -9.03 9.96 13.68
N LEU A 121 -8.93 9.84 15.00
CA LEU A 121 -9.60 8.78 15.75
C LEU A 121 -11.11 8.79 15.47
N ASN A 122 -11.67 7.60 15.36
CA ASN A 122 -13.07 7.31 15.05
C ASN A 122 -13.57 7.87 13.71
N GLN A 123 -12.69 8.38 12.85
CA GLN A 123 -13.03 8.87 11.53
C GLN A 123 -12.99 7.73 10.51
N THR A 124 -14.14 7.40 9.91
CA THR A 124 -14.24 6.36 8.88
C THR A 124 -13.71 6.86 7.53
N ARG A 125 -12.86 6.05 6.90
CA ARG A 125 -12.33 6.26 5.54
C ARG A 125 -12.70 5.07 4.65
N ALA A 126 -13.03 5.34 3.39
CA ALA A 126 -13.34 4.34 2.38
C ALA A 126 -12.14 4.09 1.45
N PHE A 127 -11.93 2.82 1.10
CA PHE A 127 -10.83 2.33 0.28
C PHE A 127 -11.40 1.47 -0.84
N LYS A 128 -11.08 1.82 -2.08
CA LYS A 128 -11.60 1.19 -3.29
C LYS A 128 -10.52 0.35 -3.97
N SER A 129 -10.89 -0.84 -4.40
CA SER A 129 -10.06 -1.67 -5.26
C SER A 129 -10.04 -1.10 -6.68
N SER A 130 -8.87 -0.90 -7.28
CA SER A 130 -8.83 -0.58 -8.72
C SER A 130 -9.19 -1.77 -9.61
N ALA A 131 -9.01 -3.01 -9.12
CA ALA A 131 -9.27 -4.21 -9.90
C ALA A 131 -10.77 -4.51 -10.06
N THR A 132 -11.60 -4.17 -9.07
CA THR A 132 -13.03 -4.54 -9.07
C THR A 132 -13.98 -3.42 -8.65
N SER A 133 -13.46 -2.26 -8.24
CA SER A 133 -14.25 -1.17 -7.62
C SER A 133 -14.96 -1.54 -6.31
N SER A 134 -14.70 -2.72 -5.73
CA SER A 134 -15.16 -3.07 -4.39
C SER A 134 -14.62 -2.08 -3.34
N ILE A 135 -15.39 -1.84 -2.28
CA ILE A 135 -15.07 -0.85 -1.24
C ILE A 135 -15.05 -1.51 0.13
N PHE A 136 -14.00 -1.24 0.87
CA PHE A 136 -13.92 -1.49 2.32
C PHE A 136 -13.86 -0.15 3.05
N THR A 137 -14.29 -0.17 4.30
CA THR A 137 -14.16 0.99 5.20
C THR A 137 -13.33 0.60 6.42
N GLY A 138 -12.65 1.60 6.99
CA GLY A 138 -11.85 1.42 8.19
C GLY A 138 -11.78 2.72 8.99
N LYS A 139 -11.47 2.62 10.27
CA LYS A 139 -11.21 3.77 11.15
C LYS A 139 -10.18 3.41 12.22
N ALA A 140 -9.35 4.38 12.60
CA ALA A 140 -8.52 4.25 13.78
C ALA A 140 -9.40 4.36 15.04
N VAL A 141 -9.25 3.45 16.00
CA VAL A 141 -10.08 3.42 17.22
C VAL A 141 -9.31 3.74 18.50
N ARG A 142 -7.98 3.69 18.44
CA ARG A 142 -7.05 4.00 19.53
C ARG A 142 -5.70 4.38 18.97
#